data_AF-Q4BU91-F1
#
_entry.id   AF-Q4BU91-F1
#
_cell.length_a   1.000
_cell.length_b   1.000
_cell.length_c   1.000
_cell.angle_alpha   90.00
_cell.angle_beta   90.00
_cell.angle_gamma   90.00
#
_symmetry.space_group_name_H-M   'P 1'
#
loop_
_entity.id
_entity.type
_entity.pdbx_description
1 polymer ?
#
loop_
_entity_poly.entity_id
_entity_poly.type
_entity_poly.pdbx_seq_one_letter_code
_entity_poly.pdbx_strand_id
1 'polypeptide(L)'
;MLPNVQQVLATARIHYRHYHARNLTLEDLGSKRTEVENSLQKIFKATPKKGWPYDAQRLINRLKRHWEEWFTFLTYPEVKPDNNDAERALRPIVIHRKVSGGARSDWGAELVTQMFSFLETMRLQGQNAIVQLCELFSLAGRSPPGLEM
;
A
#
# COMPACT_ATOMS: atom_id res chain seq x y z
N MET A 1 -26.76 -11.42 -16.00
CA MET A 1 -25.35 -11.86 -16.11
C MET A 1 -24.63 -11.40 -14.85
N LEU A 2 -23.91 -12.27 -14.13
CA LEU A 2 -23.11 -11.81 -12.98
C LEU A 2 -22.01 -10.88 -13.50
N PRO A 3 -21.76 -9.72 -12.86
CA PRO A 3 -20.65 -8.87 -13.25
C PRO A 3 -19.33 -9.64 -13.03
N ASN A 4 -18.34 -9.39 -13.88
CA ASN A 4 -17.00 -9.94 -13.66
C ASN A 4 -16.25 -9.11 -12.60
N VAL A 5 -15.14 -9.64 -12.08
CA VAL A 5 -14.36 -8.96 -11.02
C VAL A 5 -13.91 -7.56 -11.44
N GLN A 6 -13.48 -7.37 -12.69
CA GLN A 6 -13.02 -6.09 -13.19
C GLN A 6 -14.12 -5.02 -13.17
N GLN A 7 -15.35 -5.40 -13.51
CA GLN A 7 -16.51 -4.51 -13.45
C GLN A 7 -16.79 -4.06 -12.02
N VAL A 8 -16.75 -4.98 -11.05
CA VAL A 8 -16.96 -4.64 -9.63
C VAL A 8 -15.90 -3.65 -9.13
N LEU A 9 -14.62 -3.89 -9.46
CA LEU A 9 -13.53 -2.99 -9.10
C LEU A 9 -13.64 -1.62 -9.80
N ALA A 10 -14.08 -1.59 -11.07
CA ALA A 10 -14.31 -0.36 -11.80
C ALA A 10 -15.45 0.46 -11.17
N THR A 11 -16.56 -0.20 -10.80
CA THR A 11 -17.68 0.43 -10.10
C THR A 11 -17.24 1.05 -8.77
N ALA A 12 -16.43 0.34 -7.98
CA ALA A 12 -15.90 0.89 -6.73
C ALA A 12 -15.08 2.17 -6.97
N ARG A 13 -14.21 2.18 -8.00
CA ARG A 13 -13.44 3.37 -8.39
C ARG A 13 -14.31 4.52 -8.89
N ILE A 14 -15.41 4.21 -9.57
CA ILE A 14 -16.38 5.22 -10.02
C ILE A 14 -17.04 5.89 -8.82
N HIS A 15 -17.48 5.12 -7.81
CA HIS A 15 -18.05 5.68 -6.57
C HIS A 15 -17.06 6.59 -5.86
N TYR A 16 -15.80 6.17 -5.71
CA TYR A 16 -14.74 7.01 -5.16
C TYR A 16 -14.58 8.34 -5.92
N ARG A 17 -14.55 8.30 -7.26
CA ARG A 17 -14.46 9.51 -8.09
C ARG A 17 -15.68 10.42 -7.92
N HIS A 18 -16.88 9.85 -7.82
CA HIS A 18 -18.09 10.63 -7.62
C HIS A 18 -18.12 11.34 -6.26
N TYR A 19 -17.63 10.69 -5.21
CA TYR A 19 -17.44 11.36 -3.92
C TYR A 19 -16.50 12.56 -4.03
N HIS A 20 -15.32 12.39 -4.63
CA HIS A 20 -14.36 13.48 -4.81
C HIS A 20 -14.85 14.57 -5.76
N ALA A 21 -15.77 14.25 -6.68
CA ALA A 21 -16.50 15.22 -7.50
C ALA A 21 -17.67 15.91 -6.77
N ARG A 22 -17.91 15.60 -5.49
CA ARG A 22 -19.04 16.09 -4.67
C ARG A 22 -20.42 15.64 -5.14
N ASN A 23 -20.50 14.52 -5.86
CA ASN A 23 -21.75 13.91 -6.31
C ASN A 23 -22.31 12.87 -5.32
N LEU A 24 -21.52 12.45 -4.32
CA LEU A 24 -21.91 11.49 -3.29
C LEU A 24 -21.47 12.00 -1.93
N THR A 25 -22.24 11.66 -0.90
CA THR A 25 -21.89 11.89 0.51
C THR A 25 -21.09 10.71 1.09
N LEU A 26 -20.59 10.87 2.32
CA LEU A 26 -19.95 9.77 3.05
C LEU A 26 -20.92 8.63 3.36
N GLU A 27 -22.18 8.94 3.65
CA GLU A 27 -23.23 7.94 3.90
C GLU A 27 -23.53 7.13 2.62
N ASP A 28 -23.63 7.82 1.48
CA ASP A 28 -23.79 7.17 0.19
C ASP A 28 -22.61 6.22 -0.10
N LEU A 29 -21.38 6.65 0.17
CA LEU A 29 -20.19 5.81 -0.01
C LEU A 29 -20.24 4.54 0.85
N GLY A 30 -20.71 4.63 2.10
CA GLY A 30 -20.92 3.47 2.95
C GLY A 30 -21.89 2.47 2.32
N SER A 31 -23.02 2.96 1.80
CA SER A 31 -23.99 2.14 1.08
C SER A 31 -23.42 1.55 -0.22
N LYS A 32 -22.66 2.34 -0.98
CA LYS A 32 -21.96 1.87 -2.20
C LYS A 32 -20.92 0.81 -1.90
N ARG A 33 -20.18 0.93 -0.79
CA ARG A 33 -19.25 -0.11 -0.33
C ARG A 33 -19.97 -1.45 -0.14
N THR A 34 -21.09 -1.45 0.56
CA THR A 34 -21.90 -2.67 0.76
C THR A 34 -22.41 -3.25 -0.56
N GLU A 35 -22.81 -2.41 -1.52
CA GLU A 35 -23.23 -2.86 -2.86
C GLU A 35 -22.10 -3.56 -3.64
N VAL A 36 -20.88 -3.00 -3.68
CA VAL A 36 -19.75 -3.64 -4.37
C VAL A 36 -19.25 -4.89 -3.64
N GLU A 37 -19.22 -4.89 -2.31
CA GLU A 37 -18.88 -6.08 -1.51
C GLU A 37 -19.86 -7.23 -1.78
N ASN A 38 -21.17 -6.95 -1.76
CA ASN A 38 -22.19 -7.95 -2.08
C ASN A 38 -22.04 -8.49 -3.51
N SER A 39 -21.70 -7.62 -4.46
CA SER A 39 -21.45 -8.00 -5.86
C SER A 39 -20.23 -8.92 -5.98
N LEU A 40 -19.13 -8.59 -5.29
CA LEU A 40 -17.93 -9.42 -5.28
C LEU A 40 -18.17 -10.75 -4.54
N GLN A 41 -18.97 -10.75 -3.49
CA GLN A 41 -19.29 -11.95 -2.72
C GLN A 41 -20.11 -12.94 -3.57
N LYS A 42 -21.02 -12.45 -4.42
CA LYS A 42 -21.75 -13.29 -5.39
C LYS A 42 -20.79 -13.97 -6.36
N ILE A 43 -19.76 -13.27 -6.83
CA ILE A 43 -18.71 -13.86 -7.70
C ILE A 43 -17.97 -14.97 -6.94
N PHE A 44 -17.49 -14.70 -5.72
CA PHE A 44 -16.78 -15.72 -4.92
C PHE A 44 -17.64 -16.93 -4.55
N LYS A 45 -18.95 -16.77 -4.40
CA LYS A 45 -19.88 -17.90 -4.19
C LYS A 45 -20.08 -18.73 -5.46
N ALA A 46 -20.06 -18.10 -6.63
CA ALA A 46 -20.22 -18.76 -7.92
C ALA A 46 -18.92 -19.41 -8.45
N THR A 47 -17.75 -19.03 -7.94
CA THR A 47 -16.47 -19.61 -8.39
C THR A 47 -16.33 -21.11 -8.04
N PRO A 48 -15.83 -21.94 -8.97
CA PRO A 48 -15.62 -23.36 -8.71
C PRO A 48 -14.58 -23.57 -7.60
N LYS A 49 -14.90 -24.46 -6.65
CA LYS A 49 -14.08 -24.75 -5.46
C LYS A 49 -12.96 -25.77 -5.69
N LYS A 50 -12.88 -26.37 -6.88
CA LYS A 50 -11.92 -27.43 -7.25
C LYS A 50 -11.40 -27.20 -8.67
N GLY A 51 -10.24 -27.78 -8.98
CA GLY A 51 -9.63 -27.73 -10.31
C GLY A 51 -8.77 -26.49 -10.58
N TRP A 52 -8.51 -25.68 -9.55
CA TRP A 52 -7.63 -24.52 -9.66
C TRP A 52 -6.17 -24.90 -9.38
N PRO A 53 -5.19 -24.30 -10.10
CA PRO A 53 -3.80 -24.40 -9.73
C PRO A 53 -3.55 -23.92 -8.29
N TYR A 54 -2.51 -24.46 -7.66
CA TYR A 54 -2.15 -24.12 -6.27
C TYR A 54 -2.06 -22.61 -6.02
N ASP A 55 -1.39 -21.87 -6.93
CA ASP A 55 -1.21 -20.42 -6.79
C ASP A 55 -2.54 -19.65 -6.88
N ALA A 56 -3.45 -20.08 -7.74
CA ALA A 56 -4.78 -19.48 -7.84
C ALA A 56 -5.60 -19.71 -6.57
N GLN A 57 -5.49 -20.89 -5.96
CA GLN A 57 -6.13 -21.21 -4.68
C GLN A 57 -5.53 -20.38 -3.54
N ARG A 58 -4.19 -20.25 -3.49
CA ARG A 58 -3.48 -19.43 -2.52
C ARG A 58 -3.89 -17.96 -2.64
N LEU A 59 -4.00 -17.45 -3.86
CA LEU A 59 -4.47 -16.10 -4.12
C LEU A 59 -5.87 -15.90 -3.57
N ILE A 60 -6.86 -16.74 -3.94
CA ILE A 60 -8.23 -16.63 -3.41
C ILE A 60 -8.27 -16.67 -1.88
N ASN A 61 -7.50 -17.55 -1.26
CA ASN A 61 -7.50 -17.67 0.20
C ASN A 61 -6.97 -16.39 0.86
N ARG A 62 -5.93 -15.77 0.29
CA ARG A 62 -5.43 -14.47 0.74
C ARG A 62 -6.46 -13.36 0.54
N LEU A 63 -7.08 -13.34 -0.64
CA LEU A 63 -8.14 -12.40 -1.01
C LEU A 63 -9.31 -12.44 -0.03
N LYS A 64 -9.77 -13.65 0.36
CA LYS A 64 -10.81 -13.84 1.38
C LYS A 64 -10.36 -13.45 2.80
N ARG A 65 -9.11 -13.74 3.16
CA ARG A 65 -8.56 -13.40 4.47
C ARG A 65 -8.59 -11.90 4.73
N HIS A 66 -8.28 -11.10 3.72
CA HIS A 66 -8.21 -9.64 3.81
C HIS A 66 -9.48 -8.95 3.29
N TRP A 67 -10.62 -9.65 3.25
CA TRP A 67 -11.86 -9.17 2.63
C TRP A 67 -12.24 -7.74 3.03
N GLU A 68 -12.19 -7.43 4.32
CA GLU A 68 -12.55 -6.12 4.88
C GLU A 68 -11.65 -4.95 4.40
N GLU A 69 -10.46 -5.25 3.87
CA GLU A 69 -9.45 -4.25 3.51
C GLU A 69 -9.58 -3.77 2.05
N TRP A 70 -10.31 -4.51 1.20
CA TRP A 70 -10.33 -4.29 -0.26
C TRP A 70 -10.85 -2.93 -0.68
N PHE A 71 -11.86 -2.45 0.04
CA PHE A 71 -12.59 -1.23 -0.28
C PHE A 71 -12.43 -0.19 0.82
N THR A 72 -11.29 -0.21 1.53
CA THR A 72 -10.94 0.77 2.58
C THR A 72 -11.15 2.21 2.10
N PHE A 73 -10.81 2.52 0.84
CA PHE A 73 -10.98 3.84 0.23
C PHE A 73 -12.45 4.31 0.08
N LEU A 74 -13.43 3.42 0.21
CA LEU A 74 -14.85 3.79 0.26
C LEU A 74 -15.32 4.10 1.68
N THR A 75 -14.53 3.74 2.70
CA THR A 75 -14.78 4.10 4.11
C THR A 75 -13.97 5.32 4.52
N TYR A 76 -12.74 5.40 4.00
CA TYR A 76 -11.77 6.46 4.24
C TYR A 76 -11.39 7.07 2.88
N PRO A 77 -12.18 8.01 2.34
CA PRO A 77 -11.98 8.55 0.98
C PRO A 77 -10.69 9.36 0.80
N GLU A 78 -10.03 9.73 1.90
CA GLU A 78 -8.68 10.27 1.91
C GLU A 78 -7.63 9.25 1.43
N VAL A 79 -7.93 7.95 1.55
CA VAL A 79 -7.09 6.88 1.03
C VAL A 79 -7.38 6.67 -0.46
N LYS A 80 -6.33 6.58 -1.28
CA LYS A 80 -6.47 6.31 -2.71
C LYS A 80 -6.85 4.85 -2.97
N PRO A 81 -7.58 4.55 -4.07
CA PRO A 81 -7.97 3.18 -4.43
C PRO A 81 -6.83 2.36 -5.07
N ASP A 82 -5.61 2.89 -5.11
CA ASP A 82 -4.44 2.24 -5.71
C ASP A 82 -3.21 2.38 -4.80
N ASN A 83 -2.24 1.50 -5.04
CA ASN A 83 -1.00 1.41 -4.26
C ASN A 83 0.16 2.18 -4.91
N ASN A 84 -0.14 3.08 -5.86
CA ASN A 84 0.90 3.69 -6.71
C ASN A 84 1.90 4.51 -5.90
N ASP A 85 1.45 5.18 -4.85
CA ASP A 85 2.30 6.00 -4.00
C ASP A 85 3.30 5.13 -3.21
N ALA A 86 2.83 4.03 -2.61
CA ALA A 86 3.72 3.11 -1.89
C ALA A 86 4.69 2.40 -2.85
N GLU A 87 4.23 1.95 -4.02
CA GLU A 87 5.11 1.38 -5.04
C GLU A 87 6.18 2.37 -5.48
N ARG A 88 5.80 3.65 -5.70
CA ARG A 88 6.74 4.70 -6.07
C ARG A 88 7.76 4.96 -4.96
N ALA A 89 7.33 4.98 -3.70
CA ALA A 89 8.20 5.12 -2.54
C ALA A 89 9.21 3.96 -2.41
N LEU A 90 8.83 2.74 -2.80
CA LEU A 90 9.70 1.57 -2.76
C LEU A 90 10.67 1.45 -3.95
N ARG A 91 10.40 2.11 -5.09
CA ARG A 91 11.25 2.00 -6.29
C ARG A 91 12.73 2.37 -6.03
N PRO A 92 13.07 3.47 -5.32
CA PRO A 92 14.46 3.85 -5.09
C PRO A 92 15.27 2.75 -4.39
N ILE A 93 14.74 2.14 -3.31
CA ILE A 93 15.46 1.08 -2.58
C ILE A 93 15.59 -0.20 -3.41
N VAL A 94 14.58 -0.54 -4.23
CA VAL A 94 14.64 -1.69 -5.15
C VAL A 94 15.71 -1.48 -6.23
N ILE A 95 15.77 -0.29 -6.82
CA ILE A 95 16.79 0.08 -7.81
C ILE A 95 18.17 0.05 -7.15
N HIS A 96 18.32 0.66 -5.97
CA HIS A 96 19.57 0.64 -5.22
C HIS A 96 20.05 -0.79 -4.96
N ARG A 97 19.17 -1.68 -4.47
CA ARG A 97 19.50 -3.09 -4.24
C ARG A 97 19.92 -3.79 -5.53
N LYS A 98 19.24 -3.52 -6.65
CA LYS A 98 19.56 -4.11 -7.95
C LYS A 98 20.94 -3.67 -8.45
N VAL A 99 21.28 -2.39 -8.36
CA VAL A 99 22.53 -1.83 -8.87
C VAL A 99 23.72 -2.14 -7.96
N SER A 100 23.54 -2.06 -6.64
CA SER A 100 24.61 -2.33 -5.65
C SER A 100 24.87 -3.82 -5.41
N GLY A 101 23.97 -4.71 -5.84
CA GLY A 101 23.99 -6.12 -5.45
C GLY A 101 23.44 -6.38 -4.04
N GLY A 102 22.90 -5.35 -3.37
CA GLY A 102 22.34 -5.43 -2.03
C GLY A 102 23.39 -5.42 -0.92
N ALA A 103 22.92 -5.36 0.33
CA ALA A 103 23.78 -5.44 1.50
C ALA A 103 24.37 -6.85 1.68
N ARG A 104 25.60 -6.93 2.20
CA ARG A 104 26.33 -8.18 2.49
C ARG A 104 26.30 -8.57 3.96
N SER A 105 25.63 -7.79 4.79
CA SER A 105 25.41 -8.03 6.21
C SER A 105 24.04 -7.49 6.63
N ASP A 106 23.48 -8.04 7.71
CA ASP A 106 22.20 -7.60 8.27
C ASP A 106 22.27 -6.13 8.72
N TRP A 107 23.39 -5.75 9.34
CA TRP A 107 23.65 -4.36 9.72
C TRP A 107 23.61 -3.41 8.51
N GLY A 108 24.23 -3.79 7.39
CA GLY A 108 24.19 -3.00 6.17
C GLY A 108 22.79 -2.93 5.55
N ALA A 109 22.01 -4.01 5.66
CA ALA A 109 20.62 -4.03 5.20
C ALA A 109 19.72 -3.11 6.02
N GLU A 110 19.92 -3.11 7.34
CA GLU A 110 19.22 -2.23 8.27
C GLU A 110 19.57 -0.77 8.02
N LEU A 111 20.87 -0.44 7.88
CA LEU A 111 21.32 0.91 7.55
C LEU A 111 20.68 1.42 6.25
N VAL A 112 20.70 0.63 5.17
CA VAL A 112 20.07 1.01 3.90
C VAL A 112 18.56 1.24 4.09
N THR A 113 17.89 0.39 4.86
CA THR A 113 16.46 0.52 5.15
C THR A 113 16.15 1.80 5.92
N GLN A 114 16.92 2.12 6.96
CA GLN A 114 16.78 3.34 7.75
C GLN A 114 17.03 4.59 6.88
N MET A 115 18.09 4.58 6.06
CA MET A 115 18.43 5.69 5.18
C MET A 115 17.33 5.99 4.15
N PHE A 116 16.83 4.98 3.43
CA PHE A 116 15.74 5.18 2.47
C PHE A 116 14.43 5.59 3.15
N SER A 117 14.14 5.07 4.34
CA SER A 117 12.96 5.47 5.13
C SER A 117 13.05 6.92 5.57
N PHE A 118 14.22 7.36 6.03
CA PHE A 118 14.49 8.76 6.39
C PHE A 118 14.31 9.67 5.17
N LEU A 119 14.96 9.36 4.04
CA LEU A 119 14.87 10.15 2.81
C LEU A 119 13.42 10.30 2.32
N GLU A 120 12.65 9.21 2.33
CA GLU A 120 11.25 9.24 1.92
C GLU A 120 10.38 10.05 2.89
N THR A 121 10.64 9.96 4.20
CA THR A 121 9.95 10.77 5.21
C THR A 121 10.20 12.26 4.98
N MET A 122 11.46 12.67 4.78
CA MET A 122 11.83 14.05 4.49
C MET A 122 11.17 14.55 3.20
N ARG A 123 11.12 13.72 2.17
CA ARG A 123 10.44 14.02 0.91
C ARG A 123 8.93 14.23 1.10
N LEU A 124 8.27 13.37 1.89
CA LEU A 124 6.84 13.48 2.19
C LEU A 124 6.51 14.72 3.03
N GLN A 125 7.40 15.12 3.93
CA GLN A 125 7.26 16.32 4.76
C GLN A 125 7.68 17.62 4.05
N GLY A 126 8.24 17.53 2.84
CA GLY A 126 8.76 18.71 2.12
C GLY A 126 10.00 19.32 2.76
N GLN A 127 10.76 18.54 3.53
CA GLN A 127 11.95 18.98 4.25
C GLN A 127 13.24 18.65 3.50
N ASN A 128 14.28 19.44 3.75
CA ASN A 128 15.62 19.16 3.22
C ASN A 128 16.29 18.06 4.06
N ALA A 129 16.47 16.88 3.47
CA ALA A 129 17.01 15.72 4.16
C ALA A 129 18.44 15.93 4.70
N ILE A 130 19.27 16.74 4.03
CA ILE A 130 20.65 16.99 4.49
C ILE A 130 20.63 17.87 5.74
N VAL A 131 19.83 18.94 5.74
CA VAL A 131 19.68 19.81 6.91
C VAL A 131 19.16 19.01 8.11
N GLN A 132 18.13 18.20 7.91
CA GLN A 132 17.54 17.37 8.97
C GLN A 132 18.52 16.29 9.48
N LEU A 133 19.33 15.71 8.59
CA LEU A 133 20.37 14.77 9.01
C LEU A 133 21.47 15.44 9.83
N CYS A 134 21.89 16.65 9.44
CA CYS A 134 22.84 17.45 10.21
C CYS A 134 22.28 17.86 11.58
N GLU A 135 21.01 18.23 11.65
CA GLU A 135 20.31 18.52 12.91
C GLU A 135 20.26 17.28 13.80
N LEU A 136 19.89 16.12 13.26
CA LEU A 136 19.90 14.84 13.99
C LEU A 136 21.28 14.51 14.56
N PHE A 137 22.35 14.67 13.77
CA PHE A 137 23.72 14.46 14.26
C PHE A 137 24.15 15.49 15.31
N SER A 138 23.70 16.74 15.19
CA SER A 138 23.99 17.80 16.16
C SER A 138 23.28 17.55 17.50
N LEU A 139 22.04 17.04 17.45
CA LEU A 139 21.26 16.64 18.62
C LEU A 139 21.79 15.35 19.27
N ALA A 140 22.35 14.45 18.47
CA ALA A 140 22.89 13.19 18.97
C ALA A 140 24.06 13.42 19.95
N GLY A 141 24.82 14.52 19.83
CA GLY A 141 25.80 15.01 20.82
C GLY A 141 26.88 14.01 21.28
N ARG A 142 26.87 12.78 20.76
CA ARG A 142 27.67 11.61 21.12
C ARG A 142 27.65 10.65 19.92
N SER A 143 28.72 9.88 19.81
CA SER A 143 28.87 8.81 18.81
C SER A 143 27.60 7.94 18.71
N PRO A 144 27.23 7.43 17.53
CA PRO A 144 26.07 6.55 17.36
C PRO A 144 26.05 5.45 18.42
N PRO A 145 24.92 5.20 19.12
CA PRO A 145 24.83 4.07 20.04
C PRO A 145 25.01 2.78 19.22
N GLY A 146 26.17 2.13 19.37
CA GLY A 146 26.51 0.89 18.67
C GLY A 146 27.82 0.89 17.86
N LEU A 147 28.61 1.96 17.86
CA LEU A 147 30.01 1.92 17.36
C LEU A 147 31.02 1.68 18.49
N GLU A 148 30.75 0.69 19.34
CA GLU A 148 31.81 0.05 20.13
C GLU A 148 32.25 -1.19 19.34
N MET A 149 33.43 -1.10 18.71
CA MET A 149 34.18 -2.28 18.31
C MET A 149 34.78 -2.95 19.55
#